data_AF-A0A5V0BZB2-F1
#
_entry.id   AF-A0A5V0BZB2-F1
#
_cell.length_a   1.000
_cell.length_b   1.000
_cell.length_c   1.000
_cell.angle_alpha   90.00
_cell.angle_beta   90.00
_cell.angle_gamma   90.00
#
_symmetry.space_group_name_H-M   'P 1'
#
loop_
_entity.id
_entity.type
_entity.pdbx_description
1 polymer ?
#
loop_
_entity_poly.entity_id
_entity_poly.type
_entity_poly.pdbx_seq_one_letter_code
_entity_poly.pdbx_strand_id
1 'polypeptide(L)'
;DTSPFVLIFHELGDTFVANALNIVVLTAALSVYNSCVYCNSRMLFGLAQQGNAPKALLNVDKRGVPVSSILVSAVVTALCVLLNYLAPESAFGLLMALVVSALVINWAMISLAHMMFRRAKQQQGVKTRFPALFYPFGNVLCLLFMAAVLIIMLMTPGMAISVWLIPVWLLILGVGYLCKEKTAKTVKAH
;
A
#
# COMPACT_ATOMS: atom_id res chain seq x y z
N ASP A 1 -3.54 -22.34 -1.13
CA ASP A 1 -3.35 -22.45 -2.60
C ASP A 1 -1.88 -22.60 -2.94
N THR A 2 -1.51 -23.68 -3.62
CA THR A 2 -0.15 -23.93 -4.13
C THR A 2 0.12 -23.02 -5.32
N SER A 3 1.36 -22.53 -5.47
CA SER A 3 1.74 -21.69 -6.61
C SER A 3 1.41 -22.42 -7.93
N PRO A 4 0.71 -21.78 -8.89
CA PRO A 4 0.32 -22.42 -10.15
C PRO A 4 1.54 -22.91 -10.95
N PHE A 5 2.71 -22.27 -10.80
CA PHE A 5 3.96 -22.77 -11.39
C PHE A 5 4.40 -24.09 -10.74
N VAL A 6 4.34 -24.20 -9.41
CA VAL A 6 4.67 -25.44 -8.69
C VAL A 6 3.69 -26.55 -9.08
N LEU A 7 2.41 -26.21 -9.27
CA LEU A 7 1.37 -27.14 -9.70
C LEU A 7 1.66 -27.69 -11.10
N ILE A 8 1.99 -26.83 -12.07
CA ILE A 8 2.30 -27.23 -13.45
C ILE A 8 3.53 -28.14 -13.51
N PHE A 9 4.61 -27.84 -12.77
CA PHE A 9 5.80 -28.68 -12.77
C PHE A 9 5.62 -30.00 -12.00
N HIS A 10 4.74 -30.01 -11.00
CA HIS A 10 4.32 -31.24 -10.34
C HIS A 10 3.47 -32.13 -11.27
N GLU A 11 2.61 -31.55 -12.10
CA GLU A 11 1.82 -32.28 -13.12
C GLU A 11 2.68 -32.77 -14.30
N LEU A 12 3.78 -32.09 -14.62
CA LEU A 12 4.76 -32.50 -15.65
C LEU A 12 5.73 -33.61 -15.17
N GLY A 13 5.60 -34.09 -13.93
CA GLY A 13 6.31 -35.27 -13.43
C GLY A 13 7.71 -35.01 -12.85
N ASP A 14 8.13 -33.75 -12.68
CA ASP A 14 9.43 -33.41 -12.10
C ASP A 14 9.28 -32.75 -10.71
N THR A 15 9.14 -33.61 -9.70
CA THR A 15 9.03 -33.23 -8.29
C THR A 15 10.26 -32.45 -7.80
N PHE A 16 11.43 -32.63 -8.42
CA PHE A 16 12.64 -31.91 -8.06
C PHE A 16 12.54 -30.44 -8.47
N VAL A 17 12.11 -30.16 -9.71
CA VAL A 17 11.89 -28.78 -10.20
C VAL A 17 10.79 -28.08 -9.41
N ALA A 18 9.70 -28.77 -9.10
CA ALA A 18 8.60 -28.23 -8.30
C ALA A 18 9.08 -27.79 -6.89
N ASN A 19 9.89 -28.61 -6.22
CA ASN A 19 10.45 -28.29 -4.90
C ASN A 19 11.47 -27.15 -4.95
N ALA A 20 12.35 -27.13 -5.97
CA ALA A 20 13.31 -26.05 -6.16
C ALA A 20 12.59 -24.69 -6.35
N LEU A 21 11.54 -24.65 -7.17
CA LEU A 21 10.74 -23.44 -7.37
C LEU A 21 10.00 -23.01 -6.09
N ASN A 22 9.48 -23.97 -5.31
CA ASN A 22 8.83 -23.65 -4.04
C ASN A 22 9.80 -22.95 -3.07
N ILE A 23 11.03 -23.46 -2.93
CA ILE A 23 12.08 -22.82 -2.11
C ILE A 23 12.36 -21.39 -2.58
N VAL A 24 12.50 -21.18 -3.89
CA VAL A 24 12.73 -19.84 -4.46
C VAL A 24 11.57 -18.90 -4.16
N VAL A 25 10.32 -19.35 -4.35
CA VAL A 25 9.12 -18.55 -4.09
C VAL A 25 8.99 -18.21 -2.61
N LEU A 26 9.22 -19.16 -1.70
CA LEU A 26 9.18 -18.91 -0.25
C LEU A 26 10.27 -17.92 0.17
N THR A 27 11.48 -18.07 -0.37
CA THR A 27 12.59 -17.14 -0.08
C THR A 27 12.29 -15.73 -0.60
N ALA A 28 11.74 -15.62 -1.80
CA ALA A 28 11.32 -14.34 -2.37
C ALA A 28 10.19 -13.70 -1.54
N ALA A 29 9.18 -14.48 -1.13
CA ALA A 29 8.08 -14.01 -0.29
C ALA A 29 8.58 -13.49 1.06
N LEU A 30 9.50 -14.21 1.72
CA LEU A 30 10.13 -13.77 2.98
C LEU A 30 10.93 -12.48 2.81
N SER A 31 11.65 -12.33 1.69
CA SER A 31 12.43 -11.11 1.38
C SER A 31 11.53 -9.89 1.17
N VAL A 32 10.45 -10.06 0.39
CA VAL A 32 9.44 -9.00 0.18
C VAL A 32 8.79 -8.63 1.51
N TYR A 33 8.41 -9.62 2.33
CA TYR A 33 7.80 -9.39 3.63
C TYR A 33 8.69 -8.56 4.56
N ASN A 34 9.97 -8.91 4.68
CA ASN A 34 10.92 -8.14 5.49
C ASN A 34 11.04 -6.67 5.02
N SER A 35 11.09 -6.46 3.70
CA SER A 35 11.15 -5.12 3.11
C SER A 35 9.86 -4.32 3.37
N CYS A 36 8.70 -4.95 3.25
CA CYS A 36 7.40 -4.32 3.53
C CYS A 36 7.28 -3.90 5.01
N VAL A 37 7.65 -4.77 5.95
CA VAL A 37 7.61 -4.46 7.38
C VAL A 37 8.55 -3.30 7.73
N TYR A 38 9.76 -3.31 7.15
CA TYR A 38 10.73 -2.22 7.35
C TYR A 38 10.19 -0.88 6.80
N CYS A 39 9.72 -0.86 5.55
CA CYS A 39 9.17 0.33 4.92
C CYS A 39 7.94 0.87 5.67
N ASN A 40 7.01 0.00 6.08
CA ASN A 40 5.82 0.39 6.82
C ASN A 40 6.19 1.01 8.19
N SER A 41 7.14 0.39 8.89
CA SER A 41 7.58 0.88 10.20
C SER A 41 8.22 2.27 10.11
N ARG A 42 9.02 2.51 9.06
CA ARG A 42 9.63 3.82 8.77
C ARG A 42 8.61 4.86 8.33
N MET A 43 7.63 4.47 7.51
CA MET A 43 6.54 5.35 7.08
C MET A 43 5.67 5.78 8.27
N LEU A 44 5.29 4.85 9.15
CA LEU A 44 4.56 5.12 10.39
C LEU A 44 5.36 6.05 11.32
N PHE A 45 6.66 5.80 11.48
CA PHE A 45 7.55 6.67 12.25
C PHE A 45 7.62 8.08 11.65
N GLY A 46 7.76 8.21 10.33
CA GLY A 46 7.76 9.51 9.64
C GLY A 46 6.44 10.27 9.78
N LEU A 47 5.31 9.55 9.72
CA LEU A 47 4.00 10.13 10.01
C LEU A 47 3.89 10.60 11.47
N ALA A 48 4.44 9.85 12.42
CA ALA A 48 4.48 10.25 13.82
C ALA A 48 5.35 11.51 14.03
N GLN A 49 6.48 11.65 13.32
CA GLN A 49 7.31 12.86 13.34
C GLN A 49 6.58 14.09 12.82
N GLN A 50 5.74 13.92 11.80
CA GLN A 50 4.89 14.98 11.25
C GLN A 50 3.63 15.25 12.11
N GLY A 51 3.48 14.55 13.25
CA GLY A 51 2.30 14.63 14.11
C GLY A 51 1.02 14.07 13.48
N ASN A 52 1.12 13.25 12.43
CA ASN A 52 0.02 12.55 11.76
C ASN A 52 -0.31 11.18 12.38
N ALA A 53 0.53 10.67 13.28
CA ALA A 53 0.36 9.39 13.97
C ALA A 53 0.63 9.52 15.48
N PRO A 54 0.17 8.58 16.33
CA PRO A 54 0.33 8.68 17.79
C PRO A 54 1.79 8.75 18.22
N LYS A 55 2.09 9.60 19.21
CA LYS A 55 3.46 9.86 19.71
C LYS A 55 4.19 8.60 20.20
N ALA A 56 3.46 7.55 20.58
CA ALA A 56 4.04 6.25 20.96
C ALA A 56 4.85 5.58 19.81
N LEU A 57 4.56 5.94 18.55
CA LEU A 57 5.28 5.46 17.37
C LEU A 57 6.61 6.20 17.12
N LEU A 58 6.92 7.24 17.90
CA LEU A 58 8.21 7.96 17.84
C LEU A 58 9.31 7.29 18.67
N ASN A 59 8.97 6.30 19.50
CA ASN A 59 9.97 5.62 20.31
C ASN A 59 10.85 4.74 19.42
N VAL A 60 12.15 5.01 19.46
CA VAL A 60 13.19 4.22 18.80
C VAL A 60 14.06 3.53 19.83
N ASP A 61 14.50 2.31 19.52
CA ASP A 61 15.48 1.59 20.34
C ASP A 61 16.89 2.18 20.15
N LYS A 62 17.86 1.75 20.98
CA LYS A 62 19.27 2.17 20.95
C LYS A 62 19.95 2.01 19.59
N ARG A 63 19.41 1.13 18.73
CA ARG A 63 19.88 0.89 17.35
C ARG A 63 19.20 1.79 16.29
N GLY A 64 18.36 2.75 16.71
CA GLY A 64 17.63 3.64 15.81
C GLY A 64 16.43 3.00 15.11
N VAL A 65 15.94 1.87 15.62
CA VAL A 65 14.85 1.09 15.04
C VAL A 65 13.52 1.42 15.76
N PRO A 66 12.44 1.78 15.04
CA PRO A 66 11.14 2.08 15.64
C PRO A 66 10.39 0.79 16.00
N VAL A 67 10.72 0.21 17.16
CA VAL A 67 10.21 -1.10 17.61
C VAL A 67 8.69 -1.08 17.80
N SER A 68 8.11 0.04 18.26
CA SER A 68 6.66 0.16 18.42
C SER A 68 5.91 0.05 17.08
N SER A 69 6.44 0.63 16.00
CA SER A 69 5.87 0.51 14.65
C SER A 69 6.00 -0.90 14.08
N ILE A 70 7.09 -1.61 14.39
CA ILE A 70 7.28 -3.01 14.02
C ILE A 70 6.25 -3.89 14.74
N LEU A 71 6.07 -3.67 16.04
CA LEU A 71 5.10 -4.43 16.85
C LEU A 71 3.67 -4.24 16.32
N VAL A 72 3.30 -3.01 15.96
CA VAL A 72 1.99 -2.72 15.34
C VAL A 72 1.84 -3.50 14.03
N SER A 73 2.86 -3.48 13.16
CA SER A 73 2.83 -4.24 11.90
C SER A 73 2.69 -5.75 12.16
N ALA A 74 3.40 -6.28 13.17
CA ALA A 74 3.32 -7.69 13.56
C ALA A 74 1.93 -8.08 14.08
N VAL A 75 1.30 -7.24 14.93
CA VAL A 75 -0.05 -7.47 15.45
C VAL A 75 -1.07 -7.45 14.31
N VAL A 76 -0.98 -6.48 13.39
CA VAL A 76 -1.86 -6.42 12.22
C VAL A 76 -1.71 -7.66 11.35
N THR A 77 -0.48 -8.12 11.08
CA THR A 77 -0.26 -9.36 10.33
C THR A 77 -0.83 -10.57 11.08
N ALA A 78 -0.63 -10.68 12.39
CA ALA A 78 -1.16 -11.79 13.19
C ALA A 78 -2.70 -11.81 13.16
N LEU A 79 -3.35 -10.66 13.27
CA LEU A 79 -4.80 -10.53 13.12
C LEU A 79 -5.25 -10.95 11.71
N CYS A 80 -4.49 -10.57 10.68
CA CYS A 80 -4.78 -10.93 9.29
C CYS A 80 -4.71 -12.46 9.08
N VAL A 81 -3.69 -13.11 9.63
CA VAL A 81 -3.55 -14.59 9.61
C VAL A 81 -4.69 -15.25 10.38
N LEU A 82 -5.06 -14.71 11.54
CA LEU A 82 -6.16 -15.24 12.35
C LEU A 82 -7.50 -15.13 11.60
N LEU A 83 -7.78 -13.98 10.96
CA LEU A 83 -8.97 -13.78 10.14
C LEU A 83 -9.01 -14.74 8.96
N ASN A 84 -7.88 -14.98 8.31
CA ASN A 84 -7.77 -15.94 7.22
C ASN A 84 -8.05 -17.37 7.70
N TYR A 85 -7.62 -17.74 8.90
CA TYR A 85 -7.89 -19.05 9.49
C TYR A 85 -9.38 -19.24 9.87
N LEU A 86 -10.04 -18.20 10.38
CA LEU A 86 -11.43 -18.29 10.86
C LEU A 86 -12.49 -18.19 9.74
N ALA A 87 -12.21 -17.45 8.66
CA ALA A 87 -13.16 -17.23 7.56
C ALA A 87 -12.44 -17.13 6.20
N PRO A 88 -11.89 -18.23 5.67
CA PRO A 88 -10.98 -18.21 4.53
C PRO A 88 -11.60 -17.63 3.25
N GLU A 89 -12.86 -17.96 2.93
CA GLU A 89 -13.50 -17.52 1.67
C GLU A 89 -13.92 -16.03 1.68
N SER A 90 -14.59 -15.58 2.73
CA SER A 90 -15.17 -14.22 2.77
C SER A 90 -14.18 -13.16 3.24
N ALA A 91 -13.34 -13.47 4.24
CA ALA A 91 -12.38 -12.51 4.77
C ALA A 91 -11.22 -12.25 3.80
N PHE A 92 -10.74 -13.29 3.11
CA PHE A 92 -9.67 -13.15 2.12
C PHE A 92 -10.12 -12.31 0.91
N GLY A 93 -11.32 -12.57 0.37
CA GLY A 93 -11.87 -11.79 -0.73
C GLY A 93 -12.01 -10.30 -0.40
N LEU A 94 -12.53 -9.98 0.79
CA LEU A 94 -12.67 -8.59 1.25
C LEU A 94 -11.32 -7.91 1.49
N LEU A 95 -10.36 -8.64 2.10
CA LEU A 95 -9.01 -8.14 2.31
C LEU A 95 -8.31 -7.84 0.98
N MET A 96 -8.42 -8.75 0.02
CA MET A 96 -7.87 -8.56 -1.32
C MET A 96 -8.51 -7.36 -2.02
N ALA A 97 -9.83 -7.18 -1.86
CA ALA A 97 -10.52 -6.00 -2.36
C ALA A 97 -9.94 -4.70 -1.76
N LEU A 98 -9.78 -4.64 -0.44
CA LEU A 98 -9.14 -3.51 0.27
C LEU A 98 -7.74 -3.22 -0.25
N VAL A 99 -6.90 -4.24 -0.43
CA VAL A 99 -5.52 -4.09 -0.89
C VAL A 99 -5.48 -3.53 -2.31
N VAL A 100 -6.30 -4.06 -3.23
CA VAL A 100 -6.34 -3.58 -4.61
C VAL A 100 -6.84 -2.14 -4.67
N SER A 101 -7.90 -1.80 -3.93
CA SER A 101 -8.39 -0.41 -3.83
C SER A 101 -7.31 0.54 -3.33
N ALA A 102 -6.61 0.16 -2.25
CA ALA A 102 -5.54 0.96 -1.68
C ALA A 102 -4.38 1.16 -2.67
N LEU A 103 -4.03 0.12 -3.44
CA LEU A 103 -2.98 0.18 -4.45
C LEU A 103 -3.33 1.16 -5.57
N VAL A 104 -4.57 1.12 -6.09
CA VAL A 104 -5.03 2.05 -7.12
C VAL A 104 -5.02 3.49 -6.61
N ILE A 105 -5.52 3.74 -5.39
CA ILE A 105 -5.47 5.06 -4.76
C ILE A 105 -4.03 5.55 -4.62
N ASN A 106 -3.12 4.67 -4.15
CA ASN A 106 -1.72 5.03 -3.96
C ASN A 106 -1.05 5.46 -5.28
N TRP A 107 -1.25 4.70 -6.36
CA TRP A 107 -0.72 5.05 -7.68
C TRP A 107 -1.32 6.34 -8.24
N ALA A 108 -2.64 6.53 -8.09
CA ALA A 108 -3.30 7.77 -8.49
C ALA A 108 -2.74 8.98 -7.71
N MET A 109 -2.58 8.85 -6.39
CA MET A 109 -2.00 9.88 -5.53
C MET A 109 -0.54 10.19 -5.88
N ILE A 110 0.28 9.19 -6.16
CA ILE A 110 1.67 9.39 -6.62
C ILE A 110 1.70 10.18 -7.92
N SER A 111 0.88 9.82 -8.90
CA SER A 111 0.81 10.52 -10.19
C SER A 111 0.36 11.98 -10.02
N LEU A 112 -0.69 12.22 -9.23
CA LEU A 112 -1.19 13.57 -8.94
C LEU A 112 -0.18 14.41 -8.16
N ALA A 113 0.43 13.86 -7.11
CA ALA A 113 1.45 14.54 -6.32
C ALA A 113 2.66 14.91 -7.18
N HIS A 114 3.08 14.03 -8.08
CA HIS A 114 4.15 14.30 -9.03
C HIS A 114 3.79 15.45 -9.99
N MET A 115 2.56 15.49 -10.51
CA MET A 115 2.06 16.60 -11.34
C MET A 115 2.06 17.94 -10.57
N MET A 116 1.56 17.94 -9.32
CA MET A 116 1.52 19.15 -8.48
C MET A 116 2.91 19.65 -8.09
N PHE A 117 3.80 18.74 -7.67
CA PHE A 117 5.18 19.08 -7.34
C PHE A 117 5.89 19.76 -8.51
N ARG A 118 5.68 19.26 -9.73
CA ARG A 118 6.26 19.81 -10.94
C ARG A 118 5.67 21.19 -11.28
N ARG A 119 4.35 21.37 -11.15
CA ARG A 119 3.70 22.70 -11.29
C ARG A 119 4.27 23.71 -10.29
N ALA A 120 4.42 23.32 -9.02
CA ALA A 120 5.01 24.17 -8.00
C ALA A 120 6.48 24.52 -8.30
N LYS A 121 7.29 23.55 -8.76
CA LYS A 121 8.68 23.79 -9.16
C LYS A 121 8.82 24.68 -10.39
N GLN A 122 7.92 24.56 -11.36
CA GLN A 122 7.86 25.46 -12.51
C GLN A 122 7.50 26.88 -12.10
N GLN A 123 6.53 27.06 -11.20
CA GLN A 123 6.18 28.37 -10.64
C GLN A 123 7.34 29.01 -9.86
N GLN A 124 8.21 28.20 -9.26
CA GLN A 124 9.42 28.66 -8.56
C GLN A 124 10.62 28.90 -9.52
N GLY A 125 10.47 28.69 -10.83
CA GLY A 125 11.55 28.87 -11.80
C GLY A 125 12.73 27.89 -11.67
N VAL A 126 12.61 26.86 -10.83
CA VAL A 126 13.68 25.89 -10.56
C VAL A 126 13.62 24.77 -11.60
N LYS A 127 14.66 24.67 -12.45
CA LYS A 127 14.82 23.51 -13.33
C LYS A 127 15.17 22.28 -12.50
N THR A 128 14.35 21.23 -12.61
CA THR A 128 14.59 19.95 -11.94
C THR A 128 15.84 19.28 -12.50
N ARG A 129 16.77 18.88 -11.63
CA ARG A 129 18.06 18.25 -11.99
C ARG A 129 17.91 16.93 -12.77
N PHE A 130 16.79 16.23 -12.57
CA PHE A 130 16.39 15.04 -13.34
C PHE A 130 15.01 15.29 -13.97
N PRO A 131 14.94 15.66 -15.26
CA PRO A 131 13.67 15.72 -15.97
C PRO A 131 13.17 14.29 -16.23
N ALA A 132 11.91 14.02 -15.90
CA ALA A 132 11.29 12.74 -16.23
C ALA A 132 11.24 12.53 -17.76
N LEU A 133 11.75 11.40 -18.23
CA LEU A 133 11.64 10.97 -19.63
C LEU A 133 10.14 10.86 -19.97
N PHE A 134 9.66 11.49 -21.05
CA PHE A 134 8.24 11.53 -21.47
C PHE A 134 7.27 12.38 -20.62
N TYR A 135 7.73 13.43 -19.95
CA TYR A 135 6.81 14.41 -19.36
C TYR A 135 6.08 15.25 -20.43
N PRO A 136 4.75 15.51 -20.33
CA PRO A 136 3.77 15.11 -19.29
C PRO A 136 3.04 13.78 -19.59
N PHE A 137 3.37 13.12 -20.69
CA PHE A 137 2.66 11.94 -21.19
C PHE A 137 2.66 10.77 -20.19
N GLY A 138 3.76 10.54 -19.48
CA GLY A 138 3.88 9.42 -18.53
C GLY A 138 2.87 9.44 -17.37
N ASN A 139 2.63 10.60 -16.74
CA ASN A 139 1.66 10.71 -15.64
C ASN A 139 0.22 10.55 -16.14
N VAL A 140 -0.08 11.12 -17.33
CA VAL A 140 -1.41 11.00 -17.96
C VAL A 140 -1.67 9.56 -18.38
N LEU A 141 -0.68 8.90 -18.99
CA LEU A 141 -0.76 7.48 -19.34
C LEU A 141 -1.00 6.61 -18.09
N CYS A 142 -0.32 6.89 -16.98
CA CYS A 142 -0.53 6.19 -15.71
C CYS A 142 -1.95 6.39 -15.18
N LEU A 143 -2.49 7.61 -15.20
CA LEU A 143 -3.86 7.88 -14.76
C LEU A 143 -4.91 7.23 -15.67
N LEU A 144 -4.70 7.26 -16.99
CA LEU A 144 -5.56 6.56 -17.94
C LEU A 144 -5.51 5.04 -17.72
N PHE A 145 -4.34 4.48 -17.47
CA PHE A 145 -4.18 3.07 -17.15
C PHE A 145 -4.87 2.69 -15.84
N MET A 146 -4.75 3.50 -14.78
CA MET A 146 -5.48 3.29 -13.53
C MET A 146 -7.01 3.36 -13.76
N ALA A 147 -7.49 4.29 -14.58
CA ALA A 147 -8.91 4.37 -14.93
C ALA A 147 -9.38 3.13 -15.72
N ALA A 148 -8.58 2.64 -16.66
CA ALA A 148 -8.87 1.41 -17.38
C ALA A 148 -8.94 0.19 -16.45
N VAL A 149 -8.03 0.07 -15.49
CA VAL A 149 -8.05 -0.99 -14.46
C VAL A 149 -9.35 -0.93 -13.66
N LEU A 150 -9.81 0.26 -13.25
CA LEU A 150 -11.08 0.41 -12.53
C LEU A 150 -12.28 -0.02 -13.36
N ILE A 151 -12.31 0.30 -14.66
CA ILE A 151 -13.37 -0.13 -15.58
C ILE A 151 -13.38 -1.66 -15.69
N ILE A 152 -12.22 -2.29 -15.89
CA ILE A 152 -12.10 -3.76 -15.97
C ILE A 152 -12.58 -4.41 -14.67
N MET A 153 -12.21 -3.85 -13.52
CA MET A 153 -12.67 -4.34 -12.21
C MET A 153 -14.17 -4.21 -12.00
N LEU A 154 -14.81 -3.15 -12.52
CA LEU A 154 -16.26 -2.99 -12.50
C LEU A 154 -16.96 -4.01 -13.40
N MET A 155 -16.37 -4.32 -14.55
CA MET A 155 -16.92 -5.30 -15.50
C MET A 155 -16.71 -6.75 -15.05
N THR A 156 -15.83 -6.99 -14.08
CA THR A 156 -15.52 -8.34 -13.60
C THR A 156 -16.40 -8.71 -12.39
N PRO A 157 -17.22 -9.78 -12.48
CA PRO A 157 -18.03 -10.24 -11.36
C PRO A 157 -17.17 -10.54 -10.13
N GLY A 158 -17.56 -10.00 -8.97
CA GLY A 158 -16.84 -10.20 -7.70
C GLY A 158 -15.77 -9.15 -7.38
N MET A 159 -15.22 -8.42 -8.36
CA MET A 159 -14.22 -7.36 -8.12
C MET A 159 -14.82 -5.95 -7.96
N ALA A 160 -16.12 -5.79 -8.25
CA ALA A 160 -16.81 -4.51 -8.10
C ALA A 160 -16.76 -3.97 -6.66
N ILE A 161 -16.71 -4.86 -5.66
CA ILE A 161 -16.61 -4.49 -4.23
C ILE A 161 -15.38 -3.61 -4.00
N SER A 162 -14.23 -3.93 -4.61
CA SER A 162 -13.01 -3.12 -4.51
C SER A 162 -13.22 -1.70 -5.04
N VAL A 163 -13.99 -1.53 -6.12
CA VAL A 163 -14.21 -0.21 -6.71
C VAL A 163 -15.12 0.64 -5.83
N TRP A 164 -16.18 0.06 -5.28
CA TRP A 164 -17.07 0.75 -4.34
C TRP A 164 -16.38 1.15 -3.03
N LEU A 165 -15.33 0.41 -2.65
CA LEU A 165 -14.58 0.67 -1.42
C LEU A 165 -13.67 1.89 -1.53
N ILE A 166 -13.24 2.27 -2.75
CA ILE A 166 -12.40 3.44 -3.01
C ILE A 166 -13.03 4.75 -2.50
N PRO A 167 -14.26 5.13 -2.92
CA PRO A 167 -14.87 6.37 -2.44
C PRO A 167 -15.16 6.31 -0.94
N VAL A 168 -15.57 5.16 -0.39
CA VAL A 168 -15.77 4.97 1.06
C VAL A 168 -14.48 5.25 1.83
N TRP A 169 -13.36 4.69 1.35
CA TRP A 169 -12.05 4.89 1.97
C TRP A 169 -11.59 6.35 1.89
N LEU A 170 -11.76 7.01 0.74
CA LEU A 170 -11.45 8.43 0.58
C LEU A 170 -12.30 9.31 1.50
N LEU A 171 -13.57 8.96 1.72
CA LEU A 171 -14.47 9.65 2.63
C LEU A 171 -13.98 9.51 4.08
N ILE A 172 -13.61 8.31 4.51
CA ILE A 172 -13.05 8.04 5.84
C ILE A 172 -11.77 8.86 6.07
N LEU A 173 -10.86 8.88 5.09
CA LEU A 173 -9.63 9.68 5.15
C LEU A 173 -9.93 11.19 5.21
N GLY A 174 -10.89 11.66 4.41
CA GLY A 174 -11.31 13.05 4.40
C GLY A 174 -11.90 13.49 5.74
N VAL A 175 -12.78 12.68 6.33
CA VAL A 175 -13.35 12.93 7.67
C VAL A 175 -12.25 12.90 8.73
N GLY A 176 -11.35 11.92 8.68
CA GLY A 176 -10.20 11.83 9.60
C GLY A 176 -9.29 13.05 9.54
N TYR A 177 -9.01 13.55 8.34
CA TYR A 177 -8.24 14.78 8.13
C TYR A 177 -8.95 16.01 8.72
N LEU A 178 -10.25 16.17 8.48
CA LEU A 178 -11.04 17.29 9.00
C LEU A 178 -11.14 17.26 10.54
N CYS A 179 -11.35 16.09 11.15
CA CYS A 179 -11.35 15.92 12.60
C CYS A 179 -9.99 16.28 13.21
N LYS A 180 -8.90 15.91 12.55
CA LYS A 180 -7.55 16.26 12.98
C LYS A 180 -7.29 17.77 12.87
N GLU A 181 -7.69 18.40 11.77
CA GLU A 181 -7.53 19.84 11.57
C GLU A 181 -8.33 20.65 12.60
N LYS A 182 -9.56 20.20 12.91
CA LYS A 182 -10.37 20.79 13.98
C LYS A 182 -9.69 20.67 15.35
N THR A 183 -9.19 19.49 15.69
CA THR A 183 -8.49 19.26 16.97
C THR A 183 -7.20 20.09 17.08
N ALA A 184 -6.45 20.24 15.98
CA ALA A 184 -5.25 21.07 15.94
C ALA A 184 -5.54 22.58 16.06
N LYS A 185 -6.68 23.05 15.55
CA LYS A 185 -7.15 24.45 15.73
C LYS A 185 -7.61 24.73 17.16
N THR A 186 -8.30 23.79 17.80
CA THR A 186 -8.78 23.93 19.20
C THR A 186 -7.64 23.97 20.21
N VAL A 187 -6.56 23.21 20.02
CA VAL A 187 -5.38 23.20 20.92
C VAL A 187 -4.54 24.47 20.82
N LYS A 188 -4.58 25.21 19.70
CA LYS A 188 -3.88 26.51 19.56
C LYS A 188 -4.67 27.71 20.09
N ALA A 189 -5.95 27.52 20.43
CA ALA A 189 -6.85 28.58 20.90
C ALA A 189 -6.91 28.68 22.44
N HIS A 190 -6.24 27.76 23.15
CA HIS A 190 -5.98 27.79 24.60
C HIS A 190 -4.48 28.01 24.84
#